data_AF-A0A7W0C909-F1
#
_entry.id   AF-A0A7W0C909-F1
#
_cell.length_a   1.000
_cell.length_b   1.000
_cell.length_c   1.000
_cell.angle_alpha   90.00
_cell.angle_beta   90.00
_cell.angle_gamma   90.00
#
_symmetry.space_group_name_H-M   'P 1'
#
loop_
_entity.id
_entity.type
_entity.pdbx_description
1 polymer ?
#
loop_
_entity_poly.entity_id
_entity_poly.type
_entity_poly.pdbx_seq_one_letter_code
_entity_poly.pdbx_strand_id
1 'polypeptide(L)'
;MDSLTTLVIFMFCLAGIACAVVLAAAIWCRRVILSINSRINELNGRLREMEDRAGSVCENTDTQARSLTSDQLSARFEQADKMPAHDVSAKYRHVARLARSGLGAAELSEIMDVSLMEADQMLLLARMTGKTA
;
A
#
# COMPACT_ATOMS: atom_id res chain seq x y z
N MET A 1 -27.89 -36.48 62.82
CA MET A 1 -27.18 -35.36 62.18
C MET A 1 -28.23 -34.50 61.52
N ASP A 2 -28.44 -33.30 62.04
CA ASP A 2 -29.58 -32.45 61.69
C ASP A 2 -29.37 -31.83 60.30
N SER A 3 -30.39 -31.86 59.44
CA SER A 3 -30.37 -31.35 58.06
C SER A 3 -29.85 -29.91 57.92
N LEU A 4 -29.88 -29.14 59.00
CA LEU A 4 -29.38 -27.78 59.09
C LEU A 4 -27.83 -27.74 59.05
N THR A 5 -27.17 -28.69 59.71
CA THR A 5 -25.70 -28.79 59.73
C THR A 5 -25.15 -29.18 58.36
N THR A 6 -25.83 -30.08 57.64
CA THR A 6 -25.46 -30.45 56.26
C THR A 6 -25.62 -29.29 55.28
N LEU A 7 -26.68 -28.47 55.42
CA LEU A 7 -26.88 -27.29 54.58
C LEU A 7 -25.80 -26.23 54.79
N VAL A 8 -25.41 -25.98 56.04
CA VAL A 8 -24.34 -25.02 56.37
C VAL A 8 -23.00 -25.46 55.78
N ILE A 9 -22.65 -26.74 55.90
CA ILE A 9 -21.43 -27.29 55.31
C ILE A 9 -21.47 -27.15 53.78
N PHE A 10 -22.60 -27.46 53.15
CA PHE A 10 -22.75 -27.36 51.69
C PHE A 10 -22.59 -25.93 51.18
N MET A 11 -23.17 -24.95 51.87
CA MET A 11 -23.02 -23.53 51.55
C MET A 11 -21.57 -23.06 51.70
N PHE A 12 -20.87 -23.53 52.73
CA PHE A 12 -19.46 -23.21 52.95
C PHE A 12 -18.56 -23.79 51.84
N CYS A 13 -18.83 -25.03 51.42
CA CYS A 13 -18.15 -25.66 50.30
C CYS A 13 -18.40 -24.92 48.98
N LEU A 14 -19.64 -24.53 48.70
CA LEU A 14 -19.99 -23.76 47.50
C LEU A 14 -19.30 -22.39 47.47
N ALA A 15 -19.28 -21.68 48.61
CA ALA A 15 -18.58 -20.40 48.72
C ALA A 15 -17.07 -20.56 48.51
N GLY A 16 -16.46 -21.63 49.05
CA GLY A 16 -15.06 -21.95 48.84
C GLY A 16 -14.72 -22.23 47.37
N ILE A 17 -15.56 -23.01 46.68
CA ILE A 17 -15.40 -23.31 45.25
C ILE A 17 -15.56 -22.03 44.41
N ALA A 18 -16.56 -21.20 44.70
CA ALA A 18 -16.75 -19.92 44.00
C ALA A 18 -15.53 -19.00 44.16
N CYS A 19 -14.98 -18.90 45.37
CA CYS A 19 -13.76 -18.13 45.63
C CYS A 19 -12.55 -18.68 44.85
N ALA A 20 -12.37 -20.00 44.82
CA ALA A 20 -11.29 -20.64 44.07
C ALA A 20 -11.41 -20.39 42.55
N VAL A 21 -12.62 -20.43 41.99
CA VAL A 21 -12.86 -20.16 40.56
C VAL A 21 -12.53 -18.71 40.22
N VAL A 22 -12.91 -17.75 41.06
CA VAL A 22 -12.59 -16.32 40.85
C VAL A 22 -11.08 -16.08 40.89
N LEU A 23 -10.38 -16.69 41.85
CA LEU A 23 -8.91 -16.61 41.93
C LEU A 23 -8.23 -17.23 40.70
N ALA A 24 -8.72 -18.39 40.25
CA ALA A 24 -8.21 -19.04 39.04
C ALA A 24 -8.42 -18.17 37.80
N ALA A 25 -9.61 -17.59 37.63
CA ALA A 25 -9.93 -16.68 36.53
C ALA A 25 -9.03 -15.43 36.54
N ALA A 26 -8.79 -14.85 37.72
CA ALA A 26 -7.91 -13.68 37.86
C ALA A 26 -6.46 -13.98 37.44
N ILE A 27 -5.93 -15.14 37.85
CA ILE A 27 -4.58 -15.59 37.46
C ILE A 27 -4.52 -15.83 35.94
N TRP A 28 -5.56 -16.43 35.38
CA TRP A 28 -5.64 -16.70 33.94
C TRP A 28 -5.68 -15.41 33.12
N CYS A 29 -6.54 -14.45 33.50
CA CYS A 29 -6.59 -13.12 32.89
C CYS A 29 -5.22 -12.43 32.93
N ARG A 30 -4.53 -12.49 34.08
CA ARG A 30 -3.20 -11.88 34.22
C ARG A 30 -2.18 -12.51 33.26
N ARG A 31 -2.21 -13.84 33.07
CA ARG A 31 -1.34 -14.54 32.12
C ARG A 31 -1.66 -14.18 30.66
N VAL A 32 -2.94 -14.09 30.32
CA VAL A 32 -3.38 -13.70 28.97
C VAL A 32 -2.93 -12.28 28.65
N ILE A 33 -3.08 -11.33 29.59
CA ILE A 33 -2.61 -9.95 29.41
C ILE A 33 -1.10 -9.89 29.18
N LEU A 34 -0.32 -10.64 29.96
CA LEU A 34 1.14 -10.71 29.77
C LEU A 34 1.52 -11.30 28.40
N SER A 35 0.82 -12.35 27.95
CA SER A 35 1.05 -12.94 26.64
C SER A 35 0.63 -12.02 25.48
N ILE A 36 -0.40 -11.20 25.66
CA ILE A 36 -0.81 -10.22 24.64
C ILE A 36 0.23 -9.10 24.58
N ASN A 37 0.68 -8.59 25.72
CA ASN A 37 1.72 -7.55 25.77
C ASN A 37 3.05 -8.01 25.13
N SER A 38 3.45 -9.27 25.31
CA SER A 38 4.66 -9.78 24.66
C SER A 38 4.50 -9.82 23.13
N ARG A 39 3.32 -10.22 22.63
CA ARG A 39 3.02 -10.23 21.19
C ARG A 39 2.93 -8.82 20.61
N ILE A 40 2.37 -7.87 21.35
CA ILE A 40 2.31 -6.45 20.94
C ILE A 40 3.72 -5.87 20.86
N ASN A 41 4.58 -6.14 21.84
CA ASN A 41 5.98 -5.70 21.78
C ASN A 41 6.75 -6.33 20.62
N GLU A 42 6.52 -7.61 20.34
CA GLU A 42 7.14 -8.29 19.18
C GLU A 42 6.66 -7.68 17.85
N LEU A 43 5.36 -7.39 17.73
CA LEU A 43 4.78 -6.74 16.55
C LEU A 43 5.28 -5.31 16.38
N ASN A 44 5.38 -4.53 17.46
CA ASN A 44 5.95 -3.19 17.44
C ASN A 44 7.44 -3.21 17.06
N GLY A 45 8.20 -4.22 17.51
CA GLY A 45 9.58 -4.43 17.07
C GLY A 45 9.67 -4.67 15.57
N ARG A 46 8.84 -5.56 15.02
CA ARG A 46 8.81 -5.85 13.57
C ARG A 46 8.32 -4.67 12.73
N LEU A 47 7.35 -3.90 13.24
CA LEU A 47 6.90 -2.66 12.60
C LEU A 47 8.02 -1.63 12.55
N ARG A 48 8.76 -1.45 13.65
CA ARG A 48 9.91 -0.54 13.71
C ARG A 48 11.05 -0.99 12.79
N GLU A 49 11.34 -2.29 12.72
CA GLU A 49 12.31 -2.84 11.78
C GLU A 49 11.88 -2.65 10.31
N MET A 50 10.59 -2.75 10.01
CA MET A 50 10.06 -2.45 8.68
C MET A 50 10.08 -0.95 8.37
N GLU A 51 9.81 -0.09 9.34
CA GLU A 51 9.88 1.37 9.21
C GLU A 51 11.32 1.83 8.99
N ASP A 52 12.29 1.30 9.75
CA ASP A 52 13.71 1.59 9.56
C ASP A 52 14.21 1.11 8.19
N ARG A 53 13.74 -0.06 7.71
CA ARG A 53 14.02 -0.55 6.35
C ARG A 53 13.33 0.29 5.27
N ALA A 54 12.10 0.73 5.49
CA ALA A 54 11.39 1.59 4.53
C ALA A 54 12.02 2.99 4.46
N GLY A 55 12.45 3.55 5.59
CA GLY A 55 13.20 4.80 5.67
C GLY A 55 14.55 4.71 4.95
N SER A 56 15.31 3.64 5.19
CA SER A 56 16.59 3.39 4.52
C SER A 56 16.45 3.15 3.01
N VAL A 57 15.38 2.48 2.57
CA VAL A 57 15.08 2.28 1.14
C VAL A 57 14.61 3.59 0.50
N CYS A 58 13.79 4.40 1.18
CA CYS A 58 13.32 5.68 0.64
C CYS A 58 14.47 6.69 0.51
N GLU A 59 15.36 6.79 1.50
CA GLU A 59 16.50 7.72 1.49
C GLU A 59 17.56 7.36 0.44
N ASN A 60 17.84 6.06 0.25
CA ASN A 60 18.73 5.59 -0.83
C ASN A 60 18.08 5.68 -2.22
N THR A 61 16.76 5.46 -2.33
CA THR A 61 16.07 5.57 -3.62
C THR A 61 15.89 7.02 -4.03
N ASP A 62 15.63 7.96 -3.12
CA ASP A 62 15.50 9.38 -3.46
C ASP A 62 16.84 10.02 -3.84
N THR A 63 17.94 9.63 -3.19
CA THR A 63 19.28 10.11 -3.55
C THR A 63 19.78 9.48 -4.84
N GLN A 64 19.59 8.16 -5.02
CA GLN A 64 19.99 7.46 -6.24
C GLN A 64 19.10 7.80 -7.44
N ALA A 65 17.79 7.97 -7.26
CA ALA A 65 16.89 8.44 -8.32
C ALA A 65 17.16 9.90 -8.68
N ARG A 66 17.50 10.78 -7.73
CA ARG A 66 17.94 12.16 -8.06
C ARG A 66 19.25 12.20 -8.82
N SER A 67 20.25 11.41 -8.43
CA SER A 67 21.53 11.37 -9.15
C SER A 67 21.39 10.75 -10.54
N LEU A 68 20.63 9.66 -10.69
CA LEU A 68 20.40 9.04 -12.00
C LEU A 68 19.50 9.88 -12.91
N THR A 69 18.49 10.58 -12.37
CA THR A 69 17.64 11.47 -13.17
C THR A 69 18.37 12.75 -13.56
N SER A 70 19.20 13.35 -12.71
CA SER A 70 19.95 14.56 -13.06
C SER A 70 20.94 14.32 -14.20
N ASP A 71 21.69 13.21 -14.15
CA ASP A 71 22.71 12.91 -15.16
C ASP A 71 22.09 12.34 -16.46
N GLN A 72 21.00 11.57 -16.36
CA GLN A 72 20.29 11.10 -17.57
C GLN A 72 19.40 12.17 -18.19
N LEU A 73 18.79 13.11 -17.43
CA LEU A 73 18.05 14.23 -18.02
C LEU A 73 18.97 15.22 -18.70
N SER A 74 20.13 15.56 -18.12
CA SER A 74 21.08 16.47 -18.77
C SER A 74 21.62 15.86 -20.07
N ALA A 75 21.98 14.58 -20.08
CA ALA A 75 22.38 13.87 -21.30
C ALA A 75 21.24 13.75 -22.34
N ARG A 76 19.99 13.55 -21.90
CA ARG A 76 18.82 13.52 -22.81
C ARG A 76 18.43 14.89 -23.33
N PHE A 77 18.62 15.98 -22.59
CA PHE A 77 18.38 17.33 -23.10
C PHE A 77 19.44 17.74 -24.12
N GLU A 78 20.72 17.40 -23.92
CA GLU A 78 21.77 17.61 -24.93
C GLU A 78 21.56 16.75 -26.20
N GLN A 79 20.94 15.57 -26.09
CA GLN A 79 20.54 14.76 -27.25
C GLN A 79 19.21 15.21 -27.88
N ALA A 80 18.25 15.75 -27.11
CA ALA A 80 16.97 16.22 -27.63
C ALA A 80 17.12 17.48 -28.49
N ASP A 81 18.12 18.32 -28.23
CA ASP A 81 18.45 19.47 -29.08
C ASP A 81 19.01 19.06 -30.46
N LYS A 82 19.31 17.77 -30.65
CA LYS A 82 19.78 17.18 -31.91
C LYS A 82 18.76 16.27 -32.60
N MET A 83 17.58 16.06 -32.03
CA MET A 83 16.57 15.14 -32.59
C MET A 83 15.52 15.95 -33.39
N PRO A 84 15.26 15.62 -34.67
CA PRO A 84 14.39 16.43 -35.50
C PRO A 84 12.94 16.38 -34.97
N ALA A 85 12.45 17.52 -34.46
CA ALA A 85 11.10 17.72 -33.92
C ALA A 85 9.95 17.38 -34.90
N HIS A 86 10.27 16.99 -36.13
CA HIS A 86 9.32 16.70 -37.19
C HIS A 86 8.57 15.38 -37.03
N ASP A 87 9.17 14.35 -36.43
CA ASP A 87 8.61 12.99 -36.48
C ASP A 87 7.57 12.75 -35.36
N VAL A 88 7.89 13.21 -34.16
CA VAL A 88 7.04 13.05 -32.96
C VAL A 88 5.70 13.77 -33.16
N SER A 89 5.73 15.01 -33.70
CA SER A 89 4.53 15.82 -33.96
C SER A 89 3.56 15.16 -34.96
N ALA A 90 4.07 14.39 -35.93
CA ALA A 90 3.24 13.72 -36.93
C ALA A 90 2.45 12.54 -36.32
N LYS A 91 3.12 11.71 -35.50
CA LYS A 91 2.50 10.59 -34.77
C LYS A 91 1.36 11.07 -33.86
N TYR A 92 1.59 12.15 -33.09
CA TYR A 92 0.55 12.73 -32.21
C TYR A 92 -0.60 13.37 -32.99
N ARG A 93 -0.34 14.03 -34.14
CA ARG A 93 -1.40 14.56 -35.01
C ARG A 93 -2.27 13.47 -35.64
N HIS A 94 -1.70 12.29 -35.87
CA HIS A 94 -2.46 11.15 -36.36
C HIS A 94 -3.37 10.58 -35.26
N VAL A 95 -2.85 10.42 -34.04
CA VAL A 95 -3.65 10.00 -32.88
C VAL A 95 -4.77 10.97 -32.55
N ALA A 96 -4.51 12.28 -32.58
CA ALA A 96 -5.55 13.27 -32.34
C ALA A 96 -6.68 13.21 -33.39
N ARG A 97 -6.39 12.80 -34.63
CA ARG A 97 -7.42 12.57 -35.66
C ARG A 97 -8.21 11.29 -35.38
N LEU A 98 -7.53 10.20 -35.02
CA LEU A 98 -8.17 8.92 -34.69
C LEU A 98 -9.05 9.00 -33.43
N ALA A 99 -8.61 9.73 -32.41
CA ALA A 99 -9.38 10.00 -31.20
C ALA A 99 -10.65 10.83 -31.50
N ARG A 100 -10.61 11.75 -32.48
CA ARG A 100 -11.79 12.52 -32.93
C ARG A 100 -12.79 11.68 -33.70
N SER A 101 -12.35 10.62 -34.39
CA SER A 101 -13.26 9.64 -35.00
C SER A 101 -13.91 8.67 -34.01
N GLY A 102 -13.64 8.82 -32.71
CA GLY A 102 -14.27 8.02 -31.66
C GLY A 102 -13.55 6.72 -31.31
N LEU A 103 -12.32 6.52 -31.81
CA LEU A 103 -11.54 5.34 -31.45
C LEU A 103 -11.05 5.41 -30.00
N GLY A 104 -11.21 4.29 -29.29
CA GLY A 104 -10.75 4.09 -27.93
C GLY A 104 -9.27 3.69 -27.83
N ALA A 105 -8.72 3.73 -26.62
CA ALA A 105 -7.31 3.40 -26.37
C ALA A 105 -6.94 1.97 -26.80
N ALA A 106 -7.87 1.02 -26.70
CA ALA A 106 -7.66 -0.36 -27.11
C ALA A 106 -7.45 -0.49 -28.64
N GLU A 107 -8.32 0.11 -29.43
CA GLU A 107 -8.24 0.12 -30.89
C GLU A 107 -6.99 0.88 -31.36
N LEU A 108 -6.65 1.95 -30.66
CA LEU A 108 -5.47 2.74 -30.96
C LEU A 108 -4.16 1.98 -30.67
N SER A 109 -4.16 1.16 -29.61
CA SER A 109 -3.03 0.29 -29.27
C SER A 109 -2.75 -0.74 -30.36
N GLU A 110 -3.81 -1.31 -30.93
CA GLU A 110 -3.72 -2.31 -32.00
C GLU A 110 -3.29 -1.69 -33.34
N ILE A 111 -3.89 -0.56 -33.73
CA ILE A 111 -3.59 0.11 -35.01
C ILE A 111 -2.15 0.63 -35.05
N MET A 112 -1.64 1.08 -33.91
CA MET A 112 -0.33 1.72 -33.83
C MET A 112 0.77 0.81 -33.29
N ASP A 113 0.46 -0.44 -32.96
CA ASP A 113 1.38 -1.40 -32.34
C ASP A 113 2.10 -0.79 -31.12
N VAL A 114 1.33 -0.12 -30.26
CA VAL A 114 1.82 0.52 -29.03
C VAL A 114 1.14 -0.10 -27.82
N SER A 115 1.75 0.03 -26.65
CA SER A 115 1.11 -0.47 -25.42
C SER A 115 -0.20 0.27 -25.13
N LEU A 116 -1.16 -0.41 -24.49
CA LEU A 116 -2.44 0.20 -24.08
C LEU A 116 -2.23 1.45 -23.21
N MET A 117 -1.22 1.43 -22.34
CA MET A 117 -0.86 2.57 -21.50
C MET A 117 -0.34 3.76 -22.31
N GLU A 118 0.48 3.51 -23.33
CA GLU A 118 0.96 4.55 -24.24
C GLU A 118 -0.21 5.14 -25.05
N ALA A 119 -1.10 4.30 -25.58
CA ALA A 119 -2.30 4.74 -26.30
C ALA A 119 -3.20 5.63 -25.42
N ASP A 120 -3.41 5.27 -24.16
CA ASP A 120 -4.20 6.05 -23.20
C ASP A 120 -3.55 7.42 -22.91
N GLN A 121 -2.24 7.46 -22.72
CA GLN A 121 -1.49 8.71 -22.55
C GLN A 121 -1.59 9.61 -23.78
N MET A 122 -1.46 9.04 -25.00
CA MET A 122 -1.59 9.81 -26.23
C MET A 122 -3.00 10.39 -26.42
N LEU A 123 -4.03 9.63 -26.02
CA LEU A 123 -5.42 10.06 -26.10
C LEU A 123 -5.73 11.15 -25.07
N LEU A 124 -5.17 11.05 -23.86
CA LEU A 124 -5.23 12.10 -22.84
C LEU A 124 -4.59 13.40 -23.33
N LEU A 125 -3.38 13.31 -23.91
CA LEU A 125 -2.68 14.46 -24.49
C LEU A 125 -3.51 15.13 -25.59
N ALA A 126 -4.07 14.35 -26.52
CA ALA A 126 -4.90 14.86 -27.61
C ALA A 126 -6.17 15.59 -27.09
N ARG A 127 -6.78 15.10 -26.02
CA ARG A 127 -7.95 15.76 -25.39
C ARG A 127 -7.57 17.08 -24.73
N MET A 128 -6.41 17.15 -24.08
CA MET A 128 -5.93 18.39 -23.46
C MET A 128 -5.60 19.46 -24.51
N THR A 129 -5.00 19.07 -25.65
CA THR A 129 -4.70 20.03 -26.73
C THR A 129 -5.93 20.46 -27.52
N GLY A 130 -6.97 19.63 -27.60
CA GLY A 130 -8.23 19.97 -28.27
C GLY A 130 -9.12 20.94 -27.49
N LYS A 131 -8.84 21.16 -26.19
CA LYS A 131 -9.58 22.08 -25.31
C LYS A 131 -9.01 23.52 -25.30
N THR A 132 -7.85 23.71 -25.91
CA THR A 132 -7.14 25.00 -26.02
C THR A 132 -7.30 25.65 -27.40
N ALA A 133 -8.30 25.26 -28.19
CA ALA A 133 -8.61 25.84 -29.50
C ALA A 133 -10.07 26.35 -29.52
#